data_AF-A0A949NME8-F1
#
_entry.id   AF-A0A949NME8-F1
#
_cell.length_a   1.000
_cell.length_b   1.000
_cell.length_c   1.000
_cell.angle_alpha   90.00
_cell.angle_beta   90.00
_cell.angle_gamma   90.00
#
_symmetry.space_group_name_H-M   'P 1'
#
loop_
_entity.id
_entity.type
_entity.pdbx_description
1 polymer ?
#
loop_
_entity_poly.entity_id
_entity_poly.type
_entity_poly.pdbx_seq_one_letter_code
_entity_poly.pdbx_strand_id
1 'polypeptide(L)'
;MTLTWSLIIVVGALLLAPLVGGVLRGLDRKLTARLQGRMGPPLAQPFYDFGKLVGKSHSVSSRASVAWAWAYFLLTLTAFTLFFLGQDLLVVFFILAFAGGALAFGAFSTRSPYARLGANRELLQMLAYEPILLLAAVAIYFQTGKFTVHSVLEAGEPLLLYLPLVFVAVLVALGIKMRKSPFDIAASEHAHQELVRGVYTEYSGRHLALIEIAHWYELVLLLAFIALFWAQPLWVGVLIALGAFFLEIWIDNIAARLRWSWMVGASWGVGITFIVANLVLLSVLA
;
A
#
# COMPACT_ATOMS: atom_id res chain seq x y z
N MET A 1 21.03 13.98 -11.39
CA MET A 1 21.43 14.09 -9.96
C MET A 1 22.71 13.32 -9.73
N THR A 2 23.67 13.82 -8.93
CA THR A 2 24.86 13.03 -8.57
C THR A 2 24.47 11.89 -7.63
N LEU A 3 25.20 10.78 -7.66
CA LEU A 3 24.96 9.59 -6.81
C LEU A 3 24.87 9.95 -5.31
N THR A 4 25.59 10.98 -4.88
CA THR A 4 25.56 11.48 -3.50
C THR A 4 24.20 12.07 -3.12
N TRP A 5 23.56 12.84 -4.01
CA TRP A 5 22.26 13.44 -3.76
C TRP A 5 21.13 12.40 -3.71
N SER A 6 21.17 11.40 -4.59
CA SER A 6 20.18 10.31 -4.55
C SER A 6 20.28 9.49 -3.26
N LEU A 7 21.49 9.21 -2.77
CA LEU A 7 21.70 8.53 -1.49
C LEU A 7 21.16 9.33 -0.31
N ILE A 8 21.39 10.65 -0.27
CA ILE A 8 20.86 11.52 0.79
C ILE A 8 19.32 11.48 0.80
N ILE A 9 18.69 11.54 -0.37
CA ILE A 9 17.23 11.48 -0.49
C ILE A 9 16.70 10.13 0.00
N VAL A 10 17.35 9.02 -0.36
CA VAL A 10 16.91 7.68 0.05
C VAL A 10 17.06 7.51 1.56
N VAL A 11 18.19 7.89 2.14
CA VAL A 11 18.40 7.82 3.60
C VAL A 11 17.40 8.72 4.32
N GLY A 12 17.18 9.94 3.83
CA GLY A 12 16.16 10.84 4.35
C GLY A 12 14.76 10.23 4.27
N ALA A 13 14.38 9.67 3.13
CA ALA A 13 13.07 9.04 2.91
C ALA A 13 12.88 7.81 3.83
N LEU A 14 13.92 6.98 4.00
CA LEU A 14 13.87 5.83 4.91
C LEU A 14 13.66 6.24 6.36
N LEU A 15 14.30 7.30 6.83
CA LEU A 15 14.14 7.78 8.20
C LEU A 15 12.79 8.49 8.41
N LEU A 16 12.33 9.24 7.41
CA LEU A 16 11.08 10.02 7.49
C LEU A 16 9.84 9.15 7.27
N ALA A 17 9.90 8.09 6.47
CA ALA A 17 8.72 7.30 6.13
C ALA A 17 8.01 6.65 7.33
N PRO A 18 8.70 6.06 8.34
CA PRO A 18 8.03 5.59 9.55
C PRO A 18 7.34 6.71 10.33
N LEU A 19 7.90 7.93 10.32
CA LEU A 19 7.30 9.09 10.98
C LEU A 19 6.03 9.54 10.23
N VAL A 20 6.13 9.69 8.90
CA VAL A 20 4.98 10.06 8.07
C VAL A 20 3.89 8.99 8.12
N GLY A 21 4.25 7.72 7.93
CA GLY A 21 3.33 6.59 7.97
C GLY A 21 2.64 6.47 9.34
N GLY A 22 3.38 6.61 10.44
CA GLY A 22 2.80 6.61 11.79
C GLY A 22 1.83 7.78 12.02
N VAL A 23 2.15 8.98 11.53
CA VAL A 23 1.24 10.14 11.60
C VAL A 23 -0.01 9.92 10.75
N LEU A 24 0.13 9.41 9.52
CA LEU A 24 -1.00 9.07 8.64
C LEU A 24 -1.91 8.04 9.30
N ARG A 25 -1.34 7.01 9.92
CA ARG A 25 -2.09 6.00 10.68
C ARG A 25 -2.82 6.61 11.88
N GLY A 26 -2.23 7.61 12.53
CA GLY A 26 -2.85 8.37 13.62
C GLY A 26 -3.99 9.26 13.12
N LEU A 27 -3.80 9.90 11.96
CA LEU A 27 -4.81 10.70 11.28
C LEU A 27 -6.01 9.84 10.89
N ASP A 28 -5.79 8.65 10.31
CA ASP A 28 -6.86 7.70 9.99
C ASP A 28 -7.75 7.41 11.21
N ARG A 29 -7.17 7.02 12.34
CA ARG A 29 -7.94 6.75 13.58
C ARG A 29 -8.71 7.98 14.06
N LYS A 30 -8.10 9.16 13.97
CA LYS A 30 -8.71 10.41 14.45
C LYS A 30 -9.85 10.85 13.54
N LEU A 31 -9.68 10.78 12.22
CA LEU A 31 -10.68 11.13 11.21
C LEU A 31 -11.87 10.17 11.28
N THR A 32 -11.62 8.87 11.27
CA THR A 32 -12.64 7.82 11.45
C THR A 32 -13.46 8.04 12.72
N ALA A 33 -12.81 8.33 13.85
CA ALA A 33 -13.52 8.61 15.10
C ALA A 33 -14.42 9.86 15.00
N ARG A 34 -13.94 10.93 14.36
CA ARG A 34 -14.69 12.18 14.20
C ARG A 34 -15.89 12.02 13.26
N LEU A 35 -15.74 11.26 12.17
CA LEU A 35 -16.84 10.92 11.26
C LEU A 35 -17.95 10.13 11.97
N GLN A 36 -17.58 9.33 12.98
CA GLN A 36 -18.50 8.56 13.80
C GLN A 36 -19.05 9.33 15.02
N GLY A 37 -18.77 10.64 15.13
CA GLY A 37 -19.26 11.47 16.24
C GLY A 37 -18.59 11.22 17.59
N ARG A 38 -17.44 10.53 17.63
CA ARG A 38 -16.67 10.24 18.87
C ARG A 38 -15.31 10.94 18.90
N MET A 39 -14.77 11.07 20.10
CA MET A 39 -13.42 11.61 20.29
C MET A 39 -12.37 10.53 19.96
N GLY A 40 -11.56 10.80 18.94
CA GLY A 40 -10.46 9.92 18.52
C GLY A 40 -9.22 10.02 19.40
N PRO A 41 -8.31 9.03 19.34
CA PRO A 41 -7.04 9.03 20.07
C PRO A 41 -6.10 10.16 19.60
N PRO A 42 -5.03 10.46 20.37
CA PRO A 42 -4.00 11.41 19.94
C PRO A 42 -3.27 10.91 18.67
N LEU A 43 -2.74 11.84 17.87
CA LEU A 43 -2.03 11.51 16.63
C LEU A 43 -0.80 10.63 16.86
N ALA A 44 -0.15 10.75 18.02
CA ALA A 44 1.03 9.97 18.38
C ALA A 44 0.71 8.52 18.80
N GLN A 45 -0.57 8.12 18.88
CA GLN A 45 -0.98 6.80 19.36
C GLN A 45 -0.30 5.63 18.65
N PRO A 46 -0.14 5.62 17.30
CA PRO A 46 0.53 4.52 16.62
C PRO A 46 1.99 4.31 17.04
N PHE A 47 2.70 5.37 17.44
CA PHE A 47 4.07 5.26 17.94
C PHE A 47 4.12 4.61 19.33
N TYR A 48 3.17 4.94 20.21
CA TYR A 48 3.05 4.26 21.51
C TYR A 48 2.68 2.78 21.34
N ASP A 49 1.78 2.46 20.40
CA ASP A 49 1.40 1.09 20.11
C ASP A 49 2.57 0.29 19.53
N PHE A 50 3.36 0.88 18.63
CA PHE A 50 4.60 0.28 18.12
C PHE A 50 5.63 0.04 19.24
N GLY A 51 5.92 1.05 20.06
CA GLY A 51 6.86 0.93 21.18
C GLY A 51 6.44 -0.15 22.18
N LYS A 52 5.14 -0.23 22.46
CA LYS A 52 4.53 -1.29 23.28
C LYS A 52 4.74 -2.68 22.67
N LEU A 53 4.58 -2.84 21.36
CA LEU A 53 4.79 -4.13 20.69
C LEU A 53 6.27 -4.57 20.74
N VAL A 54 7.21 -3.63 20.55
CA VAL A 54 8.65 -3.91 20.63
C VAL A 54 9.09 -4.36 22.02
N GLY A 55 8.46 -3.80 23.07
CA GLY A 55 8.71 -4.15 24.47
C GLY A 55 8.06 -5.45 24.95
N LYS A 56 7.12 -6.03 24.19
CA LYS A 56 6.44 -7.28 24.57
C LYS A 56 7.29 -8.52 24.26
N SER A 57 7.13 -9.55 25.09
CA SER A 57 7.62 -10.89 24.78
C SER A 57 6.96 -11.39 23.49
N HIS A 58 7.74 -12.11 22.68
CA HIS A 58 7.25 -12.70 21.44
C HIS A 58 7.06 -14.20 21.67
N SER A 59 5.91 -14.71 21.25
CA SER A 59 5.65 -16.14 21.09
C SER A 59 5.82 -16.50 19.62
N VAL A 60 6.75 -17.39 19.31
CA VAL A 60 7.01 -17.88 17.95
C VAL A 60 6.24 -19.18 17.75
N SER A 61 5.30 -19.21 16.82
CA SER A 61 4.62 -20.45 16.45
C SER A 61 5.39 -21.27 15.41
N SER A 62 6.16 -20.60 14.53
CA SER A 62 7.00 -21.24 13.52
C SER A 62 8.26 -20.41 13.25
N ARG A 63 9.42 -21.05 13.11
CA ARG A 63 10.65 -20.33 12.71
C ARG A 63 10.55 -19.81 11.28
N ALA A 64 9.82 -20.52 10.42
CA ALA A 64 9.58 -20.09 9.05
C ALA A 64 8.74 -18.81 9.00
N SER A 65 7.72 -18.66 9.85
CA SER A 65 6.91 -17.43 9.87
C SER A 65 7.74 -16.21 10.27
N VAL A 66 8.70 -16.38 11.18
CA VAL A 66 9.65 -15.31 11.53
C VAL A 66 10.54 -14.93 10.35
N ALA A 67 11.08 -15.91 9.63
CA ALA A 67 11.89 -15.64 8.43
C ALA A 67 11.08 -14.90 7.36
N TRP A 68 9.83 -15.30 7.15
CA TRP A 68 8.91 -14.64 6.21
C TRP A 68 8.51 -13.23 6.65
N ALA A 69 8.34 -12.96 7.96
CA ALA A 69 8.11 -11.60 8.46
C ALA A 69 9.31 -10.67 8.20
N TRP A 70 10.54 -11.18 8.37
CA TRP A 70 11.74 -10.44 7.98
C TRP A 70 11.84 -10.24 6.48
N ALA A 71 11.54 -11.27 5.68
CA ALA A 71 11.50 -11.15 4.22
C ALA A 71 10.50 -10.07 3.79
N TYR A 72 9.29 -10.06 4.35
CA TYR A 72 8.28 -9.04 4.08
C TYR A 72 8.81 -7.63 4.35
N PHE A 73 9.42 -7.41 5.53
CA PHE A 73 9.99 -6.12 5.89
C PHE A 73 11.14 -5.70 4.95
N LEU A 74 12.10 -6.59 4.70
CA LEU A 74 13.28 -6.29 3.86
C LEU A 74 12.91 -6.07 2.40
N LEU A 75 11.98 -6.84 1.85
CA LEU A 75 11.48 -6.66 0.47
C LEU A 75 10.73 -5.34 0.34
N THR A 76 9.89 -4.98 1.32
CA THR A 76 9.19 -3.68 1.35
C THR A 76 10.19 -2.53 1.40
N LEU A 77 11.22 -2.62 2.25
CA LEU A 77 12.31 -1.64 2.28
C LEU A 77 13.04 -1.57 0.94
N THR A 78 13.29 -2.71 0.29
CA THR A 78 13.97 -2.76 -1.01
C THR A 78 13.13 -2.04 -2.08
N ALA A 79 11.84 -2.35 -2.19
CA ALA A 79 10.92 -1.65 -3.10
C ALA A 79 10.89 -0.14 -2.82
N PHE A 80 10.82 0.24 -1.54
CA PHE A 80 10.86 1.63 -1.10
C PHE A 80 12.15 2.33 -1.55
N THR A 81 13.31 1.73 -1.28
CA THR A 81 14.59 2.32 -1.70
C THR A 81 14.70 2.49 -3.20
N LEU A 82 14.28 1.50 -4.00
CA LEU A 82 14.33 1.56 -5.46
C LEU A 82 13.41 2.66 -6.00
N PHE A 83 12.23 2.84 -5.41
CA PHE A 83 11.31 3.91 -5.78
C PHE A 83 11.95 5.29 -5.59
N PHE A 84 12.51 5.57 -4.41
CA PHE A 84 13.15 6.86 -4.10
C PHE A 84 14.50 7.05 -4.80
N LEU A 85 15.15 5.97 -5.26
CA LEU A 85 16.31 6.02 -6.15
C LEU A 85 15.94 6.38 -7.61
N GLY A 86 14.65 6.54 -7.92
CA GLY A 86 14.22 6.89 -9.27
C GLY A 86 14.22 5.70 -10.25
N GLN A 87 14.24 4.46 -9.76
CA GLN A 87 14.39 3.25 -10.58
C GLN A 87 13.08 2.82 -11.26
N ASP A 88 13.12 1.68 -11.94
CA ASP A 88 12.02 1.10 -12.70
C ASP A 88 10.80 0.76 -11.81
N LEU A 89 9.64 1.34 -12.16
CA LEU A 89 8.36 1.15 -11.46
C LEU A 89 7.86 -0.30 -11.51
N LEU A 90 8.07 -1.01 -12.62
CA LEU A 90 7.65 -2.41 -12.77
C LEU A 90 8.45 -3.28 -11.79
N VAL A 91 9.76 -3.05 -11.68
CA VAL A 91 10.61 -3.75 -10.70
C VAL A 91 10.18 -3.44 -9.27
N VAL A 92 9.89 -2.16 -8.96
CA VAL A 92 9.40 -1.75 -7.63
C VAL A 92 8.12 -2.50 -7.26
N PHE A 93 7.12 -2.51 -8.14
CA PHE A 93 5.85 -3.20 -7.86
C PHE A 93 6.01 -4.72 -7.83
N PHE A 94 6.89 -5.29 -8.65
CA PHE A 94 7.17 -6.72 -8.59
C PHE A 94 7.78 -7.14 -7.24
N ILE A 95 8.72 -6.35 -6.70
CA ILE A 95 9.31 -6.60 -5.38
C ILE A 95 8.25 -6.41 -4.28
N LEU A 96 7.39 -5.40 -4.41
CA LEU A 96 6.29 -5.16 -3.47
C LEU A 96 5.28 -6.32 -3.48
N ALA A 97 4.98 -6.89 -4.64
CA ALA A 97 4.15 -8.08 -4.79
C ALA A 97 4.79 -9.28 -4.08
N PHE A 98 6.09 -9.48 -4.25
CA PHE A 98 6.81 -10.54 -3.56
C PHE A 98 6.83 -10.32 -2.03
N ALA A 99 6.88 -9.05 -1.58
CA ALA A 99 6.73 -8.71 -0.17
C ALA A 99 5.35 -9.14 0.37
N GLY A 100 4.25 -8.76 -0.29
CA GLY A 100 2.90 -9.22 0.09
C GLY A 100 2.78 -10.75 0.12
N GLY A 101 3.42 -11.42 -0.83
CA GLY A 101 3.49 -12.88 -0.88
C GLY A 101 4.23 -13.47 0.31
N ALA A 102 5.35 -12.86 0.73
CA ALA A 102 6.09 -13.26 1.93
C ALA A 102 5.21 -13.20 3.19
N LEU A 103 4.39 -12.16 3.34
CA LEU A 103 3.44 -12.05 4.45
C LEU A 103 2.43 -13.22 4.45
N ALA A 104 1.87 -13.56 3.29
CA ALA A 104 0.96 -14.70 3.13
C ALA A 104 1.65 -16.05 3.39
N PHE A 105 2.86 -16.27 2.86
CA PHE A 105 3.65 -17.48 3.11
C PHE A 105 4.01 -17.65 4.58
N GLY A 106 4.29 -16.55 5.28
CA GLY A 106 4.51 -16.55 6.71
C GLY A 106 3.30 -17.10 7.47
N ALA A 107 2.08 -16.71 7.10
CA ALA A 107 0.87 -17.28 7.69
C ALA A 107 0.61 -18.74 7.28
N PHE A 108 0.89 -19.14 6.03
CA PHE A 108 0.81 -20.55 5.61
C PHE A 108 1.78 -21.48 6.36
N SER A 109 2.93 -20.94 6.77
CA SER A 109 3.95 -21.72 7.49
C SER A 109 3.57 -22.08 8.93
N THR A 110 2.38 -21.68 9.38
CA THR A 110 1.84 -21.96 10.71
C THR A 110 0.79 -23.07 10.66
N ARG A 111 0.55 -23.74 11.79
CA ARG A 111 -0.37 -24.88 11.86
C ARG A 111 -1.84 -24.46 12.05
N SER A 112 -2.11 -23.19 12.28
CA SER A 112 -3.44 -22.67 12.58
C SER A 112 -4.35 -22.59 11.33
N PRO A 113 -5.56 -23.17 11.38
CA PRO A 113 -6.55 -23.03 10.30
C PRO A 113 -6.92 -21.57 10.01
N TYR A 114 -7.00 -20.72 11.04
CA TYR A 114 -7.34 -19.30 10.90
C TYR A 114 -6.27 -18.53 10.12
N ALA A 115 -5.00 -18.80 10.41
CA ALA A 115 -3.88 -18.20 9.68
C ALA A 115 -3.87 -18.60 8.20
N ARG A 116 -4.14 -19.88 7.90
CA ARG A 116 -4.24 -20.36 6.50
C ARG A 116 -5.41 -19.73 5.74
N LEU A 117 -6.58 -19.60 6.38
CA LEU A 117 -7.74 -18.93 5.77
C LEU A 117 -7.46 -17.45 5.51
N GLY A 118 -6.81 -16.77 6.46
CA GLY A 118 -6.36 -15.38 6.29
C GLY A 118 -5.36 -15.24 5.13
N ALA A 119 -4.38 -16.14 5.03
CA ALA A 119 -3.38 -16.15 3.97
C ALA A 119 -4.01 -16.32 2.58
N ASN A 120 -4.99 -17.22 2.43
CA ASN A 120 -5.74 -17.36 1.18
C ASN A 120 -6.44 -16.07 0.77
N ARG A 121 -7.04 -15.35 1.73
CA ARG A 121 -7.73 -14.09 1.45
C ARG A 121 -6.76 -12.96 1.11
N GLU A 122 -5.56 -12.95 1.69
CA GLU A 122 -4.50 -11.99 1.34
C GLU A 122 -4.04 -12.22 -0.09
N LEU A 123 -3.83 -13.48 -0.51
CA LEU A 123 -3.52 -13.80 -1.90
C LEU A 123 -4.64 -13.37 -2.86
N LEU A 124 -5.91 -13.46 -2.46
CA LEU A 124 -7.03 -12.96 -3.25
C LEU A 124 -7.04 -11.42 -3.35
N GLN A 125 -6.66 -10.71 -2.29
CA GLN A 125 -6.48 -9.25 -2.35
C GLN A 125 -5.33 -8.88 -3.28
N MET A 126 -4.18 -9.57 -3.18
CA MET A 126 -3.05 -9.38 -4.09
C MET A 126 -3.44 -9.61 -5.55
N LEU A 127 -4.20 -10.68 -5.84
CA LEU A 127 -4.73 -10.94 -7.18
C LEU A 127 -5.59 -9.78 -7.71
N ALA A 128 -6.29 -9.06 -6.84
CA ALA A 128 -7.16 -7.95 -7.21
C ALA A 128 -6.38 -6.67 -7.56
N TYR A 129 -5.40 -6.27 -6.74
CA TYR A 129 -4.73 -4.97 -6.90
C TYR A 129 -3.40 -5.03 -7.66
N GLU A 130 -2.65 -6.13 -7.64
CA GLU A 130 -1.32 -6.21 -8.28
C GLU A 130 -1.37 -5.99 -9.80
N PRO A 131 -2.32 -6.59 -10.56
CA PRO A 131 -2.44 -6.32 -11.99
C PRO A 131 -2.68 -4.84 -12.29
N ILE A 132 -3.41 -4.13 -11.43
CA ILE A 132 -3.69 -2.71 -11.59
C ILE A 132 -2.40 -1.90 -11.45
N LEU A 133 -1.58 -2.16 -10.43
CA LEU A 133 -0.32 -1.43 -10.24
C LEU A 133 0.68 -1.67 -11.38
N LEU A 134 0.79 -2.93 -11.85
CA LEU A 134 1.65 -3.27 -12.98
C LEU A 134 1.18 -2.61 -14.29
N LEU A 135 -0.13 -2.66 -14.57
CA LEU A 135 -0.69 -2.01 -15.76
C LEU A 135 -0.62 -0.47 -15.67
N ALA A 136 -0.71 0.10 -14.47
CA ALA A 136 -0.48 1.53 -14.27
C ALA A 136 0.96 1.93 -14.61
N ALA A 137 1.96 1.12 -14.24
CA ALA A 137 3.35 1.33 -14.66
C ALA A 137 3.50 1.27 -16.19
N VAL A 138 2.79 0.33 -16.85
CA VAL A 138 2.74 0.27 -18.33
C VAL A 138 2.12 1.53 -18.92
N ALA A 139 1.02 2.04 -18.36
CA ALA A 139 0.41 3.28 -18.85
C ALA A 139 1.32 4.51 -18.71
N ILE A 140 2.09 4.58 -17.63
CA ILE A 140 3.12 5.62 -17.45
C ILE A 140 4.22 5.48 -18.49
N TYR A 141 4.64 4.25 -18.83
CA TYR A 141 5.60 4.02 -19.91
C TYR A 141 5.08 4.50 -21.26
N PHE A 142 3.80 4.29 -21.59
CA PHE A 142 3.22 4.79 -22.84
C PHE A 142 3.30 6.32 -22.95
N GLN A 143 3.13 7.04 -21.83
CA GLN A 143 3.20 8.50 -21.83
C GLN A 143 4.64 9.06 -21.78
N THR A 144 5.55 8.40 -21.05
CA THR A 144 6.90 8.93 -20.78
C THR A 144 8.02 8.24 -21.57
N GLY A 145 7.73 7.12 -22.23
CA GLY A 145 8.67 6.28 -22.97
C GLY A 145 9.65 5.48 -22.11
N LYS A 146 9.55 5.57 -20.78
CA LYS A 146 10.44 4.89 -19.82
C LYS A 146 9.66 4.42 -18.60
N PHE A 147 10.13 3.37 -17.94
CA PHE A 147 9.51 2.84 -16.71
C PHE A 147 10.04 3.49 -15.43
N THR A 148 11.03 4.39 -15.51
CA THR A 148 11.72 4.90 -14.33
C THR A 148 10.93 6.00 -13.62
N VAL A 149 10.96 6.02 -12.30
CA VAL A 149 10.36 7.12 -11.52
C VAL A 149 11.03 8.46 -11.89
N HIS A 150 12.33 8.45 -12.20
CA HIS A 150 13.05 9.65 -12.60
C HIS A 150 12.49 10.28 -13.89
N SER A 151 12.08 9.48 -14.88
CA SER A 151 11.55 10.03 -16.13
C SER A 151 10.21 10.74 -15.92
N VAL A 152 9.41 10.30 -14.96
CA VAL A 152 8.16 10.97 -14.57
C VAL A 152 8.43 12.33 -13.94
N LEU A 153 9.45 12.42 -13.08
CA LEU A 153 9.83 13.68 -12.44
C LEU A 153 10.41 14.70 -13.43
N GLU A 154 11.05 14.23 -14.49
CA GLU A 154 11.64 15.05 -15.57
C GLU A 154 10.64 15.43 -16.68
N ALA A 155 9.53 14.70 -16.83
CA ALA A 155 8.57 14.91 -17.91
C ALA A 155 7.93 16.32 -17.90
N GLY A 156 7.93 17.01 -16.74
CA GLY A 156 7.46 18.40 -16.60
C GLY A 156 5.94 18.58 -16.65
N GLU A 157 5.23 17.67 -17.32
CA GLU A 157 3.77 17.69 -17.49
C GLU A 157 3.06 16.77 -16.48
N PRO A 158 1.91 17.17 -15.91
CA PRO A 158 1.13 16.32 -15.03
C PRO A 158 0.54 15.10 -15.76
N LEU A 159 0.94 13.89 -15.33
CA LEU A 159 0.40 12.64 -15.89
C LEU A 159 -1.11 12.51 -15.72
N LEU A 160 -1.70 13.12 -14.69
CA LEU A 160 -3.14 13.05 -14.43
C LEU A 160 -4.00 13.56 -15.59
N LEU A 161 -3.47 14.49 -16.41
CA LEU A 161 -4.18 15.03 -17.57
C LEU A 161 -4.31 14.00 -18.70
N TYR A 162 -3.31 13.13 -18.84
CA TYR A 162 -3.26 12.09 -19.86
C TYR A 162 -3.82 10.75 -19.36
N LEU A 163 -3.62 10.47 -18.07
CA LEU A 163 -3.93 9.20 -17.42
C LEU A 163 -5.04 9.28 -16.35
N PRO A 164 -6.16 10.02 -16.53
CA PRO A 164 -7.17 10.18 -15.48
C PRO A 164 -7.88 8.88 -15.10
N LEU A 165 -8.11 7.98 -16.06
CA LEU A 165 -8.75 6.69 -15.80
C LEU A 165 -7.80 5.71 -15.09
N VAL A 166 -6.50 5.78 -15.40
CA VAL A 166 -5.47 5.01 -14.69
C VAL A 166 -5.39 5.47 -13.24
N PHE A 167 -5.48 6.78 -13.00
CA PHE A 167 -5.52 7.33 -11.65
C PHE A 167 -6.68 6.76 -10.84
N VAL A 168 -7.89 6.71 -11.41
CA VAL A 168 -9.05 6.09 -10.75
C VAL A 168 -8.82 4.60 -10.46
N ALA A 169 -8.20 3.86 -11.38
CA ALA A 169 -7.84 2.46 -11.15
C ALA A 169 -6.83 2.30 -9.99
N VAL A 170 -5.84 3.20 -9.90
CA VAL A 170 -4.87 3.23 -8.81
C VAL A 170 -5.53 3.57 -7.46
N LEU A 171 -6.57 4.42 -7.43
CA LEU A 171 -7.36 4.66 -6.21
C LEU A 171 -8.04 3.37 -5.72
N VAL A 172 -8.64 2.59 -6.63
CA VAL A 172 -9.22 1.28 -6.27
C VAL A 172 -8.15 0.36 -5.67
N ALA A 173 -6.95 0.33 -6.25
CA ALA A 173 -5.83 -0.44 -5.71
C ALA A 173 -5.38 0.08 -4.32
N LEU A 174 -5.38 1.40 -4.10
CA LEU A 174 -5.07 2.00 -2.80
C LEU A 174 -6.06 1.51 -1.73
N GLY A 175 -7.37 1.57 -2.00
CA GLY A 175 -8.39 1.11 -1.05
C GLY A 175 -8.23 -0.37 -0.66
N ILE A 176 -7.94 -1.25 -1.64
CA ILE A 176 -7.69 -2.67 -1.39
C ILE A 176 -6.43 -2.85 -0.53
N LYS A 177 -5.34 -2.17 -0.87
CA LYS A 177 -4.04 -2.32 -0.19
C LYS A 177 -4.02 -1.71 1.21
N MET A 178 -4.82 -0.66 1.46
CA MET A 178 -5.07 -0.12 2.79
C MET A 178 -5.91 -1.06 3.68
N ARG A 179 -6.52 -2.11 3.10
CA ARG A 179 -7.33 -3.11 3.81
C ARG A 179 -8.47 -2.49 4.60
N LYS A 180 -9.07 -1.44 4.02
CA LYS A 180 -10.22 -0.70 4.57
C LYS A 180 -11.52 -1.16 3.94
N SER A 181 -12.65 -0.91 4.60
CA SER A 181 -13.98 -1.15 4.03
C SER A 181 -14.12 -0.34 2.73
N PRO A 182 -14.66 -0.91 1.64
CA PRO A 182 -15.36 -2.20 1.53
C PRO A 182 -14.47 -3.44 1.31
N PHE A 183 -13.15 -3.26 1.21
CA PHE A 183 -12.18 -4.27 0.77
C PHE A 183 -11.43 -4.96 1.93
N ASP A 184 -11.92 -4.87 3.16
CA ASP A 184 -11.31 -5.41 4.38
C ASP A 184 -11.56 -6.93 4.57
N ILE A 185 -10.99 -7.73 3.67
CA ILE A 185 -11.33 -9.16 3.55
C ILE A 185 -10.31 -10.07 4.25
N ALA A 186 -9.01 -9.84 4.03
CA ALA A 186 -7.94 -10.70 4.52
C ALA A 186 -7.52 -10.36 5.96
N ALA A 187 -7.42 -9.07 6.24
CA ALA A 187 -7.17 -8.55 7.56
C ALA A 187 -7.83 -7.18 7.68
N SER A 188 -8.42 -6.90 8.83
CA SER A 188 -8.92 -5.58 9.20
C SER A 188 -8.30 -5.19 10.52
N GLU A 189 -8.27 -3.89 10.79
CA GLU A 189 -7.90 -3.39 12.11
C GLU A 189 -8.84 -3.94 13.20
N HIS A 190 -10.08 -4.22 12.82
CA HIS A 190 -11.07 -4.87 13.67
C HIS A 190 -11.00 -6.38 13.43
N ALA A 191 -10.89 -7.14 14.52
CA ALA A 191 -10.86 -8.58 14.42
C ALA A 191 -12.18 -9.10 13.81
N HIS A 192 -12.12 -9.79 12.68
CA HIS A 192 -13.31 -10.40 12.10
C HIS A 192 -13.73 -11.60 12.96
N GLN A 193 -15.03 -11.75 13.20
CA GLN A 193 -15.60 -12.88 13.95
C GLN A 193 -15.17 -14.24 13.40
N GLU A 194 -14.91 -14.32 12.09
CA GLU A 194 -14.52 -15.53 11.35
C GLU A 194 -13.00 -15.80 11.31
N LEU A 195 -12.16 -14.79 11.52
CA LEU A 195 -10.72 -14.86 11.25
C LEU A 195 -9.82 -14.36 12.38
N VAL A 196 -10.40 -13.93 13.51
CA VAL A 196 -9.68 -13.20 14.56
C VAL A 196 -8.93 -12.03 13.92
N ARG A 197 -7.61 -12.10 13.72
CA ARG A 197 -6.80 -11.04 13.09
C ARG A 197 -6.25 -11.42 11.71
N GLY A 198 -6.82 -12.43 11.07
CA GLY A 198 -6.46 -12.86 9.72
C GLY A 198 -5.01 -13.34 9.63
N VAL A 199 -4.27 -12.81 8.66
CA VAL A 199 -2.85 -13.13 8.42
C VAL A 199 -1.95 -12.77 9.62
N TYR A 200 -2.38 -11.85 10.48
CA TYR A 200 -1.59 -11.39 11.62
C TYR A 200 -1.73 -12.25 12.88
N THR A 201 -2.63 -13.24 12.87
CA THR A 201 -3.05 -13.97 14.08
C THR A 201 -1.90 -14.63 14.83
N GLU A 202 -0.88 -15.11 14.12
CA GLU A 202 0.24 -15.87 14.67
C GLU A 202 1.45 -15.00 15.04
N TYR A 203 1.41 -13.70 14.74
CA TYR A 203 2.50 -12.79 15.02
C TYR A 203 2.27 -12.04 16.33
N SER A 204 3.32 -11.97 17.15
CA SER A 204 3.27 -11.32 18.47
C SER A 204 4.54 -10.52 18.74
N GLY A 205 4.43 -9.57 19.68
CA GLY A 205 5.53 -8.72 20.12
C GLY A 205 6.28 -8.06 18.97
N ARG A 206 7.60 -8.28 18.93
CA ARG A 206 8.52 -7.68 17.95
C ARG A 206 8.22 -8.06 16.50
N HIS A 207 7.79 -9.29 16.23
CA HIS A 207 7.49 -9.71 14.86
C HIS A 207 6.25 -9.01 14.30
N LEU A 208 5.25 -8.76 15.16
CA LEU A 208 4.11 -7.95 14.77
C LEU A 208 4.52 -6.49 14.57
N ALA A 209 5.41 -5.94 15.41
CA ALA A 209 5.94 -4.59 15.22
C ALA A 209 6.66 -4.43 13.85
N LEU A 210 7.45 -5.44 13.45
CA LEU A 210 8.11 -5.47 12.13
C LEU A 210 7.10 -5.42 10.97
N ILE A 211 5.98 -6.12 11.09
CA ILE A 211 4.92 -6.11 10.08
C ILE A 211 4.21 -4.75 10.05
N GLU A 212 3.92 -4.14 11.22
CA GLU A 212 3.28 -2.82 11.30
C GLU A 212 4.14 -1.72 10.67
N ILE A 213 5.46 -1.72 10.92
CA ILE A 213 6.35 -0.73 10.30
C ILE A 213 6.49 -0.97 8.79
N ALA A 214 6.47 -2.22 8.32
CA ALA A 214 6.43 -2.53 6.89
C ALA A 214 5.17 -1.93 6.23
N HIS A 215 3.98 -2.06 6.85
CA HIS A 215 2.77 -1.41 6.34
C HIS A 215 2.89 0.12 6.27
N TRP A 216 3.62 0.74 7.21
CA TRP A 216 3.85 2.19 7.16
C TRP A 216 4.68 2.57 5.92
N TYR A 217 5.71 1.79 5.60
CA TYR A 217 6.47 1.98 4.37
C TYR A 217 5.63 1.73 3.12
N GLU A 218 4.82 0.66 3.08
CA GLU A 218 3.93 0.38 1.94
C GLU A 218 2.95 1.53 1.71
N LEU A 219 2.31 2.05 2.76
CA LEU A 219 1.36 3.16 2.67
C LEU A 219 2.05 4.41 2.10
N VAL A 220 3.22 4.77 2.63
CA VAL A 220 3.97 5.94 2.16
C VAL A 220 4.42 5.75 0.70
N LEU A 221 4.84 4.55 0.32
CA LEU A 221 5.24 4.22 -1.06
C LEU A 221 4.07 4.41 -2.02
N LEU A 222 2.87 3.91 -1.69
CA LEU A 222 1.70 4.04 -2.55
C LEU A 222 1.22 5.48 -2.66
N LEU A 223 1.24 6.25 -1.57
CA LEU A 223 0.92 7.68 -1.61
C LEU A 223 1.96 8.46 -2.41
N ALA A 224 3.24 8.10 -2.31
CA ALA A 224 4.30 8.69 -3.13
C ALA A 224 4.11 8.35 -4.62
N PHE A 225 3.67 7.13 -4.95
CA PHE A 225 3.30 6.76 -6.31
C PHE A 225 2.11 7.57 -6.83
N ILE A 226 1.06 7.76 -6.03
CA ILE A 226 -0.07 8.62 -6.39
C ILE A 226 0.38 10.07 -6.61
N ALA A 227 1.32 10.57 -5.80
CA ALA A 227 1.87 11.91 -5.98
C ALA A 227 2.61 12.08 -7.32
N LEU A 228 3.13 11.02 -7.93
CA LEU A 228 3.77 11.09 -9.26
C LEU A 228 2.79 11.47 -10.37
N PHE A 229 1.48 11.26 -10.20
CA PHE A 229 0.49 11.70 -11.18
C PHE A 229 0.49 13.22 -11.36
N TRP A 230 1.01 13.96 -10.37
CA TRP A 230 1.29 15.39 -10.46
C TRP A 230 2.67 15.70 -9.90
N ALA A 231 3.70 15.32 -10.64
CA ALA A 231 5.10 15.48 -10.23
C ALA A 231 5.57 16.95 -10.17
N GLN A 232 5.06 17.82 -11.04
CA GLN A 232 5.50 19.22 -11.15
C GLN A 232 4.30 20.18 -11.11
N PRO A 233 4.17 21.02 -10.07
CA PRO A 233 4.96 21.04 -8.85
C PRO A 233 4.56 19.93 -7.86
N LEU A 234 5.54 19.30 -7.22
CA LEU A 234 5.35 18.11 -6.36
C LEU A 234 4.37 18.32 -5.20
N TRP A 235 4.26 19.54 -4.66
CA TRP A 235 3.34 19.82 -3.55
C TRP A 235 1.88 19.60 -3.95
N VAL A 236 1.51 19.79 -5.22
CA VAL A 236 0.16 19.48 -5.73
C VAL A 236 -0.05 17.97 -5.74
N GLY A 237 0.95 17.19 -6.19
CA GLY A 237 0.91 15.72 -6.12
C GLY A 237 0.74 15.20 -4.70
N VAL A 238 1.43 15.81 -3.73
CA VAL A 238 1.27 15.48 -2.31
C VAL A 238 -0.14 15.79 -1.81
N LEU A 239 -0.73 16.93 -2.20
CA LEU A 239 -2.11 17.25 -1.86
C LEU A 239 -3.11 16.27 -2.48
N ILE A 240 -2.90 15.85 -3.72
CA ILE A 240 -3.71 14.83 -4.40
C ILE A 240 -3.61 13.50 -3.65
N ALA A 241 -2.40 13.08 -3.26
CA ALA A 241 -2.19 11.85 -2.50
C ALA A 241 -2.87 11.90 -1.12
N LEU A 242 -2.78 13.03 -0.40
CA LEU A 242 -3.50 13.23 0.87
C LEU A 242 -5.02 13.28 0.66
N GLY A 243 -5.48 13.85 -0.44
CA GLY A 243 -6.89 13.85 -0.83
C GLY A 243 -7.40 12.45 -1.12
N ALA A 244 -6.63 11.64 -1.85
CA ALA A 244 -6.90 10.22 -2.09
C ALA A 244 -6.96 9.44 -0.78
N PHE A 245 -6.00 9.64 0.12
CA PHE A 245 -5.99 9.04 1.44
C PHE A 245 -7.23 9.40 2.27
N PHE A 246 -7.62 10.68 2.27
CA PHE A 246 -8.83 11.14 2.95
C PHE A 246 -10.11 10.55 2.33
N LEU A 247 -10.16 10.48 1.00
CA LEU A 247 -11.27 9.89 0.26
C LEU A 247 -11.43 8.41 0.63
N GLU A 248 -10.35 7.64 0.72
CA GLU A 248 -10.41 6.24 1.17
C GLU A 248 -10.91 6.12 2.62
N ILE A 249 -10.48 6.99 3.54
CA ILE A 249 -11.01 7.01 4.91
C ILE A 249 -12.50 7.34 4.92
N TRP A 250 -12.93 8.27 4.07
CA TRP A 250 -14.33 8.63 3.97
C TRP A 250 -15.16 7.47 3.42
N ILE A 251 -14.69 6.79 2.38
CA ILE A 251 -15.29 5.56 1.84
C ILE A 251 -15.38 4.47 2.91
N ASP A 252 -14.33 4.24 3.69
CA ASP A 252 -14.28 3.26 4.80
C ASP A 252 -15.42 3.48 5.81
N ASN A 253 -15.76 4.75 6.08
CA ASN A 253 -16.78 5.09 7.08
C ASN A 253 -18.22 5.06 6.55
N ILE A 254 -18.43 5.13 5.23
CA ILE A 254 -19.77 5.09 4.62
C ILE A 254 -20.10 3.74 3.97
N ALA A 255 -19.07 2.97 3.60
CA ALA A 255 -19.23 1.71 2.89
C ALA A 255 -19.40 0.53 3.84
N ALA A 256 -20.34 -0.36 3.50
CA ALA A 256 -20.42 -1.68 4.12
C ALA A 256 -19.38 -2.62 3.50
N ARG A 257 -18.92 -3.59 4.30
CA ARG A 257 -18.01 -4.64 3.87
C ARG A 257 -18.58 -5.44 2.70
N LEU A 258 -17.78 -5.64 1.65
CA LEU A 258 -18.16 -6.39 0.45
C LEU A 258 -17.51 -7.78 0.40
N ARG A 259 -18.08 -8.64 -0.46
CA ARG A 259 -17.58 -10.00 -0.67
C ARG A 259 -16.34 -9.98 -1.56
N TRP A 260 -15.47 -10.99 -1.38
CA TRP A 260 -14.24 -11.14 -2.16
C TRP A 260 -14.49 -11.25 -3.67
N SER A 261 -15.57 -11.91 -4.07
CA SER A 261 -15.95 -12.04 -5.48
C SER A 261 -16.29 -10.68 -6.09
N TRP A 262 -16.94 -9.80 -5.32
CA TRP A 262 -17.22 -8.45 -5.75
C TRP A 262 -15.95 -7.61 -5.82
N MET A 263 -15.05 -7.72 -4.84
CA MET A 263 -13.76 -7.02 -4.88
C MET A 263 -12.95 -7.36 -6.13
N VAL A 264 -12.80 -8.65 -6.44
CA VAL A 264 -12.07 -9.09 -7.65
C VAL A 264 -12.82 -8.64 -8.91
N GLY A 265 -14.15 -8.82 -8.96
CA GLY A 265 -14.96 -8.40 -10.10
C GLY A 265 -14.91 -6.88 -10.35
N ALA A 266 -14.96 -6.06 -9.30
CA ALA A 266 -14.90 -4.61 -9.39
C ALA A 266 -13.49 -4.12 -9.73
N SER A 267 -12.45 -4.64 -9.08
CA SER A 267 -11.06 -4.27 -9.38
C SER A 267 -10.66 -4.62 -10.81
N TRP A 268 -11.01 -5.82 -11.28
CA TRP A 268 -10.69 -6.22 -12.65
C TRP A 268 -11.63 -5.56 -13.66
N GLY A 269 -12.93 -5.57 -13.40
CA GLY A 269 -13.94 -5.01 -14.30
C GLY A 269 -13.83 -3.49 -14.45
N VAL A 270 -13.59 -2.75 -13.38
CA VAL A 270 -13.41 -1.29 -13.43
C VAL A 270 -11.95 -0.94 -13.65
N GLY A 271 -11.04 -1.44 -12.82
CA GLY A 271 -9.63 -1.03 -12.84
C GLY A 271 -8.90 -1.39 -14.13
N ILE A 272 -8.92 -2.66 -14.56
CA ILE A 272 -8.23 -3.08 -15.78
C ILE A 272 -8.88 -2.43 -17.01
N THR A 273 -10.21 -2.42 -17.08
CA THR A 273 -10.94 -1.79 -18.19
C THR A 273 -10.62 -0.30 -18.31
N PHE A 274 -10.55 0.42 -17.19
CA PHE A 274 -10.20 1.85 -17.20
C PHE A 274 -8.79 2.10 -17.69
N ILE A 275 -7.82 1.26 -17.29
CA ILE A 275 -6.45 1.37 -17.78
C ILE A 275 -6.38 1.09 -19.28
N VAL A 276 -6.98 -0.01 -19.74
CA VAL A 276 -7.00 -0.37 -21.17
C VAL A 276 -7.71 0.70 -21.99
N ALA A 277 -8.86 1.22 -21.53
CA ALA A 277 -9.57 2.30 -22.21
C ALA A 277 -8.70 3.56 -22.33
N ASN A 278 -7.96 3.91 -21.28
CA ASN A 278 -7.05 5.05 -21.31
C ASN A 278 -5.88 4.86 -22.27
N LEU A 279 -5.27 3.66 -22.29
CA LEU A 279 -4.21 3.31 -23.23
C LEU A 279 -4.69 3.39 -24.68
N VAL A 280 -5.90 2.90 -24.97
CA VAL A 280 -6.50 3.02 -26.30
C VAL A 280 -6.73 4.49 -26.65
N LEU A 281 -7.28 5.29 -25.74
CA LEU A 281 -7.46 6.74 -25.96
C LEU A 281 -6.14 7.43 -26.28
N LEU A 282 -5.08 7.13 -25.53
CA LEU A 282 -3.74 7.67 -25.82
C LEU A 282 -3.24 7.26 -27.20
N SER A 283 -3.42 6.00 -27.59
CA SER A 283 -2.97 5.51 -28.91
C SER A 283 -3.71 6.13 -30.09
N VAL A 284 -4.94 6.63 -29.89
CA VAL A 284 -5.74 7.30 -30.92
C VAL A 284 -5.46 8.80 -30.97
N LEU A 285 -5.06 9.40 -29.84
CA LEU A 285 -4.77 10.83 -29.71
C LEU A 285 -3.30 11.18 -29.99
N ALA A 286 -2.40 10.20 -29.97
CA ALA A 286 -0.98 10.31 -30.33
C ALA A 286 -0.76 10.24 -31.84
#